data_AF-G6ECR6-F1
#
_entry.id   AF-G6ECR6-F1
#
_cell.length_a   1.000
_cell.length_b   1.000
_cell.length_c   1.000
_cell.angle_alpha   90.00
_cell.angle_beta   90.00
_cell.angle_gamma   90.00
#
_symmetry.space_group_name_H-M   'P 1'
#
loop_
_entity.id
_entity.type
_entity.pdbx_description
1 polymer ?
#
loop_
_entity_poly.entity_id
_entity_poly.type
_entity_poly.pdbx_seq_one_letter_code
_entity_poly.pdbx_strand_id
1 'polypeptide(L)'
;MQDVLRVGPLPEEPLAAAADFHARLLPGIEAALRGGADPLTIVFLPAGHAHRGWRLAAIQSLARTFAPSRVNAVESDGEAEIAAALDWLGDAAGVTGQILTLDGTGAGPVL
;
A
#
# COMPACT_ATOMS: atom_id res chain seq x y z
N MET A 1 9.40 -5.43 -13.22
CA MET A 1 8.25 -6.17 -12.67
C MET A 1 7.99 -5.61 -11.29
N GLN A 2 6.73 -5.46 -10.89
CA GLN A 2 6.35 -5.00 -9.56
C GLN A 2 5.50 -6.07 -8.89
N ASP A 3 5.74 -6.30 -7.60
CA ASP A 3 4.96 -7.23 -6.80
C ASP A 3 3.75 -6.52 -6.19
N VAL A 4 2.60 -7.19 -6.18
CA VAL A 4 1.35 -6.62 -5.70
C VAL A 4 0.74 -7.55 -4.66
N LEU A 5 0.52 -7.03 -3.45
CA LEU A 5 -0.17 -7.73 -2.38
C LEU A 5 -1.54 -7.09 -2.13
N ARG A 6 -2.61 -7.83 -2.43
CA ARG A 6 -3.98 -7.43 -2.06
C ARG A 6 -4.26 -7.87 -0.62
N VAL A 7 -4.61 -6.91 0.23
CA VAL A 7 -4.98 -7.18 1.63
C VAL A 7 -6.45 -7.58 1.67
N GLY A 8 -6.72 -8.79 2.19
CA GLY A 8 -8.07 -9.28 2.43
C GLY A 8 -8.81 -8.42 3.48
N PRO A 9 -10.12 -8.64 3.70
CA PRO A 9 -10.87 -7.80 4.62
C PRO A 9 -10.21 -7.81 6.01
N LEU A 10 -9.91 -6.63 6.50
CA LEU A 10 -9.48 -6.39 7.87
C LEU A 10 -10.71 -6.05 8.71
N PRO A 11 -10.63 -6.19 10.05
CA PRO A 11 -11.64 -5.64 10.95
C PRO A 11 -12.04 -4.20 10.62
N GLU A 12 -13.31 -3.85 10.86
CA GLU A 12 -13.78 -2.47 10.65
C GLU A 12 -13.16 -1.49 11.66
N GLU A 13 -12.98 -1.94 12.91
CA GLU A 13 -12.39 -1.14 13.99
C GLU A 13 -10.88 -0.93 13.74
N PRO A 14 -10.38 0.32 13.68
CA PRO A 14 -9.01 0.62 13.26
C PRO A 14 -7.91 -0.04 14.10
N LEU A 15 -8.07 -0.12 15.42
CA LEU A 15 -7.05 -0.72 16.29
C LEU A 15 -6.98 -2.24 16.10
N ALA A 16 -8.12 -2.92 16.02
CA ALA A 16 -8.22 -4.33 15.69
C ALA A 16 -7.65 -4.62 14.31
N ALA A 17 -7.93 -3.76 13.31
CA ALA A 17 -7.38 -3.88 11.96
C ALA A 17 -5.85 -3.74 11.94
N ALA A 18 -5.31 -2.78 12.68
CA ALA A 18 -3.88 -2.59 12.80
C ALA A 18 -3.22 -3.80 13.47
N ALA A 19 -3.78 -4.29 14.58
CA ALA A 19 -3.28 -5.48 15.26
C ALA A 19 -3.28 -6.71 14.34
N ASP A 20 -4.37 -6.92 13.62
CA ASP A 20 -4.54 -8.02 12.69
C ASP A 20 -3.58 -7.94 11.49
N PHE A 21 -3.37 -6.75 10.93
CA PHE A 21 -2.38 -6.51 9.88
C PHE A 21 -0.97 -6.87 10.35
N HIS A 22 -0.56 -6.40 11.53
CA HIS A 22 0.78 -6.67 12.07
C HIS A 22 0.96 -8.14 12.46
N ALA A 23 -0.08 -8.80 12.96
CA ALA A 23 0.00 -10.20 13.37
C ALA A 23 -0.01 -11.16 12.17
N ARG A 24 -0.90 -10.95 11.19
CA ARG A 24 -1.13 -11.92 10.10
C ARG A 24 -0.38 -11.60 8.82
N LEU A 25 -0.26 -10.32 8.45
CA LEU A 25 0.17 -9.92 7.11
C LEU A 25 1.62 -9.44 7.10
N LEU A 26 2.02 -8.66 8.10
CA LEU A 26 3.37 -8.09 8.17
C LEU A 26 4.49 -9.16 8.05
N PRO A 27 4.44 -10.32 8.74
CA PRO A 27 5.50 -11.32 8.60
C PRO A 27 5.68 -11.82 7.15
N GLY A 28 4.58 -11.99 6.42
CA GLY A 28 4.59 -12.40 5.01
C GLY A 28 5.12 -11.29 4.09
N ILE A 29 4.74 -10.04 4.34
CA ILE A 29 5.26 -8.87 3.62
C ILE A 29 6.78 -8.77 3.79
N GLU A 30 7.27 -8.88 5.02
CA GLU A 30 8.69 -8.84 5.27
C GLU A 30 9.44 -10.03 4.65
N ALA A 31 8.85 -11.22 4.65
CA ALA A 31 9.42 -12.39 4.00
C ALA A 31 9.54 -12.18 2.48
N ALA A 32 8.52 -11.61 1.83
CA ALA A 32 8.55 -11.28 0.40
C ALA A 32 9.65 -10.25 0.09
N LEU A 33 9.75 -9.18 0.90
CA LEU A 33 10.79 -8.15 0.74
C LEU A 33 12.20 -8.73 0.93
N ARG A 34 12.42 -9.57 1.96
CA ARG A 34 13.70 -10.30 2.13
C ARG A 34 13.98 -11.29 0.99
N GLY A 35 12.93 -11.79 0.35
CA GLY A 35 12.98 -12.66 -0.83
C GLY A 35 13.28 -11.93 -2.15
N GLY A 36 13.39 -10.59 -2.13
CA GLY A 36 13.74 -9.79 -3.30
C GLY A 36 12.56 -9.15 -4.03
N ALA A 37 11.38 -9.11 -3.43
CA ALA A 37 10.26 -8.34 -3.98
C ALA A 37 10.62 -6.84 -4.03
N ASP A 38 10.72 -6.27 -5.23
CA ASP A 38 11.01 -4.85 -5.44
C ASP A 38 10.59 -4.38 -6.84
N PRO A 39 9.73 -3.34 -6.97
CA PRO A 39 8.99 -2.67 -5.90
C PRO A 39 7.78 -3.49 -5.43
N LEU A 40 7.34 -3.28 -4.18
CA LEU A 40 6.14 -3.90 -3.61
C LEU A 40 5.03 -2.85 -3.40
N THR A 41 3.86 -3.09 -3.98
CA THR A 41 2.65 -2.29 -3.74
C THR A 41 1.61 -3.09 -2.96
N ILE A 42 1.12 -2.52 -1.86
CA ILE A 42 0.06 -3.10 -1.03
C ILE A 42 -1.27 -2.45 -1.39
N VAL A 43 -2.29 -3.25 -1.72
CA VAL A 43 -3.64 -2.74 -2.02
C VAL A 43 -4.55 -2.97 -0.83
N PHE A 44 -5.05 -1.87 -0.26
CA PHE A 44 -6.08 -1.87 0.77
C PHE A 44 -7.46 -1.59 0.17
N LEU A 45 -8.49 -2.24 0.70
CA LEU A 45 -9.86 -1.81 0.46
C LEU A 45 -10.10 -0.42 1.09
N PRO A 46 -10.99 0.39 0.49
CA PRO A 46 -11.44 1.65 1.06
C PRO A 46 -11.94 1.46 2.49
N ALA A 47 -11.55 2.34 3.40
CA ALA A 47 -11.98 2.33 4.78
C ALA A 47 -12.14 3.75 5.33
N GLY A 48 -12.77 3.89 6.49
CA GLY A 48 -12.93 5.18 7.15
C GLY A 48 -11.58 5.84 7.48
N HIS A 49 -11.55 7.17 7.53
CA HIS A 49 -10.33 7.98 7.72
C HIS A 49 -9.46 7.57 8.93
N ALA A 50 -10.06 6.98 9.96
CA ALA A 50 -9.35 6.49 11.15
C ALA A 50 -8.32 5.38 10.83
N HIS A 51 -8.43 4.70 9.68
CA HIS A 51 -7.44 3.72 9.22
C HIS A 51 -6.16 4.35 8.66
N ARG A 52 -6.21 5.62 8.23
CA ARG A 52 -5.12 6.27 7.49
C ARG A 52 -3.82 6.32 8.29
N GLY A 53 -3.90 6.66 9.58
CA GLY A 53 -2.73 6.88 10.43
C GLY A 53 -1.87 5.63 10.57
N TRP A 54 -2.49 4.50 10.95
CA TRP A 54 -1.76 3.25 11.15
C TRP A 54 -1.28 2.65 9.83
N ARG A 55 -2.10 2.71 8.76
CA ARG A 55 -1.70 2.23 7.43
C ARG A 55 -0.46 2.97 6.95
N LEU A 56 -0.47 4.31 7.00
CA LEU A 56 0.65 5.12 6.54
C LEU A 56 1.91 4.85 7.36
N ALA A 57 1.79 4.76 8.69
CA ALA A 57 2.92 4.46 9.57
C ALA A 57 3.54 3.09 9.25
N ALA A 58 2.73 2.06 8.98
CA ALA A 58 3.20 0.74 8.60
C ALA A 58 3.94 0.77 7.25
N ILE A 59 3.35 1.38 6.21
CA ILE A 59 3.95 1.49 4.88
C ILE A 59 5.27 2.29 4.92
N GLN A 60 5.30 3.42 5.63
CA GLN A 60 6.52 4.20 5.79
C GLN A 60 7.61 3.45 6.55
N SER A 61 7.24 2.64 7.55
CA SER A 61 8.20 1.83 8.29
C SER A 61 8.77 0.71 7.43
N LEU A 62 7.95 0.03 6.64
CA LEU A 62 8.40 -0.96 5.65
C LEU A 62 9.35 -0.33 4.64
N ALA A 63 8.98 0.81 4.04
CA ALA A 63 9.81 1.52 3.08
C ALA A 63 11.19 1.91 3.64
N ARG A 64 11.25 2.34 4.91
CA ARG A 64 12.52 2.67 5.58
C ARG A 64 13.34 1.43 5.91
N THR A 65 12.71 0.38 6.43
CA THR A 65 13.40 -0.84 6.86
C THR A 65 14.00 -1.62 5.69
N PHE A 66 13.31 -1.64 4.54
CA PHE A 66 13.69 -2.44 3.38
C PHE A 66 14.33 -1.64 2.25
N ALA A 67 14.75 -0.40 2.51
CA ALA A 67 15.52 0.39 1.57
C ALA A 67 16.76 -0.41 1.07
N PRO A 68 17.08 -0.37 -0.24
CA PRO A 68 16.54 0.54 -1.26
C PRO A 68 15.20 0.12 -1.91
N SER A 69 14.61 -1.03 -1.53
CA SER A 69 13.35 -1.50 -2.10
C SER A 69 12.22 -0.51 -1.86
N ARG A 70 11.36 -0.28 -2.86
CA ARG A 70 10.24 0.66 -2.74
C ARG A 70 9.00 -0.06 -2.24
N VAL A 71 8.37 0.51 -1.20
CA VAL A 71 7.11 0.01 -0.66
C VAL A 71 6.10 1.13 -0.65
N ASN A 72 5.00 0.98 -1.38
CA ASN A 72 3.87 1.91 -1.40
C ASN A 72 2.56 1.16 -1.18
N ALA A 73 1.48 1.90 -1.01
CA ALA A 73 0.15 1.32 -1.01
C ALA A 73 -0.85 2.12 -1.86
N VAL A 74 -1.90 1.43 -2.27
CA VAL A 74 -3.07 1.97 -2.93
C VAL A 74 -4.28 1.66 -2.05
N GLU A 75 -5.19 2.61 -1.92
CA GLU A 75 -6.51 2.42 -1.32
C GLU A 75 -7.58 2.58 -2.40
N SER A 76 -8.17 1.46 -2.82
CA SER A 76 -9.19 1.40 -3.85
C SER A 76 -9.83 0.01 -3.91
N ASP A 77 -11.07 -0.07 -4.37
CA ASP A 77 -11.78 -1.28 -4.77
C ASP A 77 -11.99 -1.37 -6.30
N GLY A 78 -11.50 -0.37 -7.04
CA GLY A 78 -11.60 -0.30 -8.50
C GLY A 78 -10.36 -0.86 -9.19
N GLU A 79 -10.51 -1.95 -9.95
CA GLU A 79 -9.38 -2.62 -10.60
C GLU A 79 -8.73 -1.78 -11.71
N ALA A 80 -9.49 -0.91 -12.38
CA ALA A 80 -8.95 -0.01 -13.40
C ALA A 80 -8.06 1.08 -12.78
N GLU A 81 -8.49 1.61 -11.65
CA GLU A 81 -7.79 2.60 -10.85
C GLU A 81 -6.52 2.01 -10.23
N ILE A 82 -6.63 0.81 -9.67
CA ILE A 82 -5.48 0.05 -9.15
C ILE A 82 -4.45 -0.16 -10.27
N ALA A 83 -4.88 -0.62 -11.46
CA ALA A 83 -3.99 -0.82 -12.59
C ALA A 83 -3.29 0.48 -13.02
N ALA A 84 -4.03 1.58 -13.13
CA ALA A 84 -3.46 2.88 -13.50
C ALA A 84 -2.43 3.39 -12.46
N ALA A 85 -2.71 3.22 -11.16
CA ALA A 85 -1.79 3.61 -10.10
C ALA A 85 -0.54 2.72 -10.07
N LEU A 86 -0.69 1.42 -10.34
CA LEU A 86 0.40 0.47 -10.47
C LEU A 86 1.31 0.81 -11.64
N ASP A 87 0.76 1.16 -12.80
CA ASP A 87 1.55 1.59 -13.97
C ASP A 87 2.35 2.86 -13.63
N TRP A 88 1.69 3.86 -13.03
CA TRP A 88 2.36 5.10 -12.62
C TRP A 88 3.46 4.87 -11.57
N LEU A 89 3.23 4.02 -10.56
CA LEU A 89 4.22 3.67 -9.53
C LEU A 89 5.43 2.92 -10.11
N GLY A 90 5.22 2.17 -11.19
CA GLY A 90 6.27 1.52 -11.97
C GLY A 90 7.30 2.52 -12.49
N ASP A 91 6.84 3.65 -13.03
CA ASP A 91 7.68 4.72 -13.59
C ASP A 91 8.19 5.71 -12.53
N ALA A 92 7.50 5.84 -11.39
CA ALA A 92 7.81 6.80 -10.34
C ALA A 92 8.93 6.34 -9.39
N ALA A 93 10.17 6.19 -9.91
CA ALA A 93 11.32 5.67 -9.16
C ALA A 93 11.65 6.42 -7.84
N GLY A 94 11.24 7.69 -7.71
CA GLY A 94 11.43 8.49 -6.49
C GLY A 94 10.37 8.30 -5.40
N VAL A 95 9.32 7.50 -5.66
CA VAL A 95 8.16 7.38 -4.76
C VAL A 95 8.26 6.10 -3.93
N THR A 96 8.31 6.27 -2.61
CA THR A 96 8.27 5.19 -1.61
C THR A 96 7.62 5.68 -0.32
N GLY A 97 7.04 4.78 0.47
CA GLY A 97 6.42 5.08 1.76
C GLY A 97 5.08 5.82 1.67
N GLN A 98 4.40 5.81 0.52
CA GLN A 98 3.16 6.55 0.29
C GLN A 98 1.93 5.66 0.26
N ILE A 99 0.75 6.26 0.52
CA ILE A 99 -0.56 5.65 0.27
C ILE A 99 -1.31 6.54 -0.72
N LEU A 100 -1.68 5.98 -1.87
CA LEU A 100 -2.49 6.65 -2.87
C LEU A 100 -3.95 6.24 -2.68
N THR A 101 -4.79 7.18 -2.23
CA THR A 101 -6.25 6.98 -2.18
C THR A 101 -6.81 7.32 -3.56
N LEU A 102 -7.52 6.37 -4.18
CA LEU A 102 -8.06 6.53 -5.53
C LEU A 102 -9.59 6.63 -5.44
N ASP A 103 -10.14 7.68 -6.03
CA ASP A 103 -11.59 7.98 -6.04
C ASP A 103 -12.25 7.76 -7.41
N GLY A 104 -11.51 7.20 -8.38
CA GLY A 104 -11.99 6.96 -9.74
C GLY A 104 -12.09 8.22 -10.62
N THR A 105 -11.76 9.40 -10.09
CA THR A 105 -11.85 10.67 -10.86
C THR A 105 -10.54 11.10 -11.51
N GLY A 106 -9.46 10.34 -11.28
CA GLY A 106 -8.12 10.66 -11.75
C GLY A 106 -7.44 11.76 -10.92
N ALA A 107 -6.17 12.05 -11.22
CA ALA A 107 -5.54 13.25 -10.68
C ALA A 107 -6.24 14.46 -11.31
N GLY A 108 -7.08 15.16 -10.53
CA GLY A 108 -7.74 16.38 -10.99
C GLY A 108 -6.75 17.38 -11.62
N PRO A 109 -7.25 18.37 -12.39
CA PRO A 109 -6.39 19.28 -13.13
C PRO A 109 -5.37 19.96 -12.21
N VAL A 110 -4.09 19.94 -12.62
CA VAL A 110 -3.02 20.69 -11.98
C VAL A 110 -3.21 22.16 -12.35
N LEU A 111 -3.42 23.03 -11.35
CA LEU A 111 -3.49 24.47 -11.51
C LEU A 111 -2.10 25.08 -11.76
#